data_AF-A0A6A4H5H8-F1
#
_entry.id   AF-A0A6A4H5H8-F1
#
_cell.length_a   1.000
_cell.length_b   1.000
_cell.length_c   1.000
_cell.angle_alpha   90.00
_cell.angle_beta   90.00
_cell.angle_gamma   90.00
#
_symmetry.space_group_name_H-M   'P 1'
#
loop_
_entity.id
_entity.type
_entity.pdbx_description
1 polymer ?
#
loop_
_entity_poly.entity_id
_entity_poly.type
_entity_poly.pdbx_seq_one_letter_code
_entity_poly.pdbx_strand_id
1 'polypeptide(L)'
;MITFNSSIHHAVSVERAFGKDGAPWEFNLRDVLCWIDILKRPTRTNHHPADLLCSVYLHRFRHSSDRHLALTMFKHAFNHSFDLSRNPTWTLSASQVSIGYFSSKRENCSRQVRPKRLLKSQLSALEAVGCAVSHSSLTIVTGVRNTGQTSLVRTLAHITARTVQEVHVSSTTDATDLLGGFEQVDFQNRLPWMCLA
;
A
#
# COMPACT_ATOMS: atom_id res chain seq x y z
N MET A 1 -8.23 8.70 17.56
CA MET A 1 -7.99 7.50 16.71
C MET A 1 -8.87 6.33 17.10
N ILE A 2 -8.81 5.86 18.35
CA ILE A 2 -9.63 4.72 18.83
C ILE A 2 -11.13 5.01 18.70
N THR A 3 -11.59 6.20 19.11
CA THR A 3 -12.99 6.63 18.97
C THR A 3 -13.46 6.53 17.52
N PHE A 4 -12.65 7.01 16.56
CA PHE A 4 -12.96 6.91 15.14
C PHE A 4 -13.02 5.46 14.64
N ASN A 5 -12.05 4.61 15.03
CA ASN A 5 -12.02 3.20 14.65
C ASN A 5 -13.24 2.44 15.20
N SER A 6 -13.64 2.70 16.45
CA SER A 6 -14.85 2.14 17.04
C SER A 6 -16.12 2.61 16.32
N SER A 7 -16.23 3.91 16.04
CA SER A 7 -17.38 4.46 15.33
C SER A 7 -17.51 3.92 13.90
N ILE A 8 -16.42 3.88 13.13
CA ILE A 8 -16.47 3.37 11.74
C ILE A 8 -16.74 1.86 11.70
N HIS A 9 -16.21 1.10 12.67
CA HIS A 9 -16.52 -0.31 12.82
C HIS A 9 -18.01 -0.53 13.06
N HIS A 10 -18.61 0.21 14.00
CA HIS A 10 -20.03 0.11 14.29
C HIS A 10 -20.88 0.42 13.04
N ALA A 11 -20.62 1.52 12.36
CA ALA A 11 -21.41 1.94 11.20
C ALA A 11 -21.32 0.99 10.00
N VAL A 12 -20.14 0.42 9.72
CA VAL A 12 -19.91 -0.42 8.53
C VAL A 12 -20.14 -1.90 8.83
N SER A 13 -19.63 -2.43 9.93
CA SER A 13 -19.67 -3.86 10.24
C SER A 13 -20.96 -4.27 10.97
N VAL A 14 -21.48 -3.42 11.88
CA VAL A 14 -22.68 -3.73 12.69
C VAL A 14 -23.94 -3.22 12.00
N GLU A 15 -24.04 -1.90 11.77
CA GLU A 15 -25.23 -1.28 11.18
C GLU A 15 -25.32 -1.49 9.66
N ARG A 16 -24.19 -1.79 9.00
CA ARG A 16 -24.08 -1.90 7.53
C ARG A 16 -24.64 -0.68 6.80
N ALA A 17 -24.47 0.50 7.39
CA ALA A 17 -25.00 1.77 6.88
C ALA A 17 -24.37 2.15 5.53
N PHE A 18 -23.08 1.86 5.34
CA PHE A 18 -22.35 2.11 4.09
C PHE A 18 -21.20 1.11 3.90
N GLY A 19 -20.51 1.17 2.76
CA GLY A 19 -19.41 0.25 2.46
C GLY A 19 -19.91 -1.17 2.13
N LYS A 20 -20.92 -1.32 1.28
CA LYS A 20 -21.41 -2.68 0.93
C LYS A 20 -20.40 -3.44 0.05
N ASP A 21 -19.70 -2.73 -0.82
CA ASP A 21 -18.76 -3.32 -1.76
C ASP A 21 -17.39 -3.56 -1.14
N GLY A 22 -17.01 -4.83 -0.98
CA GLY A 22 -15.76 -5.23 -0.32
C GLY A 22 -15.96 -5.80 1.09
N ALA A 23 -17.21 -6.01 1.51
CA ALA A 23 -17.53 -6.78 2.71
C ALA A 23 -17.00 -8.23 2.60
N PRO A 24 -16.70 -8.91 3.73
CA PRO A 24 -16.79 -8.41 5.10
C PRO A 24 -15.68 -7.41 5.45
N TRP A 25 -16.04 -6.34 6.18
CA TRP A 25 -15.09 -5.35 6.67
C TRP A 25 -14.65 -5.67 8.09
N GLU A 26 -13.35 -5.70 8.28
CA GLU A 26 -12.73 -5.78 9.60
C GLU A 26 -11.97 -4.50 9.87
N PHE A 27 -12.34 -3.81 10.95
CA PHE A 27 -11.64 -2.65 11.47
C PHE A 27 -11.01 -3.05 12.79
N ASN A 28 -9.71 -3.30 12.77
CA ASN A 28 -9.00 -3.91 13.88
C ASN A 28 -8.08 -2.89 14.56
N LEU A 29 -7.68 -3.18 15.80
CA LEU A 29 -6.68 -2.36 16.50
C LEU A 29 -5.33 -2.34 15.77
N ARG A 30 -5.04 -3.34 14.94
CA ARG A 30 -3.87 -3.35 14.05
C ARG A 30 -3.81 -2.11 13.15
N ASP A 31 -4.96 -1.66 12.63
CA ASP A 31 -5.03 -0.47 11.77
C ASP A 31 -4.66 0.79 12.57
N VAL A 32 -5.10 0.86 13.83
CA VAL A 32 -4.77 1.97 14.75
C VAL A 32 -3.28 1.93 15.11
N LEU A 33 -2.72 0.75 15.40
CA LEU A 33 -1.30 0.60 15.69
C LEU A 33 -0.43 1.01 14.50
N CYS A 34 -0.76 0.55 13.29
CA CYS A 34 -0.07 0.95 12.07
C CYS A 34 -0.12 2.48 11.88
N TRP A 35 -1.28 3.10 12.11
CA TRP A 35 -1.42 4.55 12.03
C TRP A 35 -0.56 5.29 13.06
N ILE A 36 -0.46 4.78 14.29
CA ILE A 36 0.40 5.35 15.34
C ILE A 36 1.88 5.18 14.98
N ASP A 37 2.28 4.01 14.47
CA ASP A 37 3.67 3.73 14.11
C ASP A 37 4.16 4.64 13.00
N ILE A 38 3.30 4.96 12.03
CA ILE A 38 3.61 5.95 10.99
C ILE A 38 3.82 7.34 11.62
N LEU A 39 2.95 7.75 12.55
CA LEU A 39 3.03 9.06 13.22
C LEU A 39 4.28 9.23 14.10
N LYS A 40 4.75 8.16 14.74
CA LYS A 40 5.91 8.18 15.63
C LYS A 40 7.25 8.32 14.90
N ARG A 41 7.30 8.04 13.59
CA ARG A 41 8.58 8.10 12.86
C ARG A 41 9.08 9.54 12.78
N PRO A 42 10.38 9.77 13.05
CA PRO A 42 10.97 11.09 12.94
C PRO A 42 10.92 11.52 11.49
N THR A 43 9.98 12.40 11.22
CA THR A 43 9.74 13.02 9.93
C THR A 43 10.00 14.50 10.11
N ARG A 44 10.35 15.20 9.03
CA ARG A 44 10.73 16.62 9.10
C ARG A 44 9.57 17.55 9.51
N THR A 45 8.36 17.03 9.62
CA THR A 45 7.13 17.79 9.85
C THR A 45 6.29 17.08 10.90
N ASN A 46 5.73 17.84 11.85
CA ASN A 46 4.81 17.31 12.84
C ASN A 46 3.51 16.88 12.13
N HIS A 47 3.33 15.57 11.95
CA HIS A 47 2.21 15.04 11.17
C HIS A 47 0.92 15.03 11.97
N HIS A 48 -0.14 15.58 11.39
CA HIS A 48 -1.47 15.45 11.96
C HIS A 48 -2.04 14.06 11.59
N PRO A 49 -2.76 13.35 12.48
CA PRO A 49 -3.34 12.04 12.16
C PRO A 49 -4.20 12.05 10.89
N ALA A 50 -4.91 13.16 10.61
CA ALA A 50 -5.78 13.29 9.44
C ALA A 50 -5.06 13.07 8.11
N ASP A 51 -3.78 13.41 8.05
CA ASP A 51 -2.97 13.29 6.84
C ASP A 51 -2.82 11.85 6.34
N LEU A 52 -2.85 10.89 7.26
CA LEU A 52 -2.72 9.46 6.99
C LEU A 52 -4.08 8.76 6.86
N LEU A 53 -5.18 9.49 7.01
CA LEU A 53 -6.52 8.93 6.93
C LEU A 53 -6.78 8.30 5.56
N CYS A 54 -6.28 8.94 4.49
CA CYS A 54 -6.38 8.42 3.14
C CYS A 54 -5.71 7.05 3.00
N SER A 55 -4.47 6.93 3.44
CA SER A 55 -3.67 5.71 3.33
C SER A 55 -4.18 4.57 4.19
N VAL A 56 -4.62 4.84 5.43
CA VAL A 56 -5.02 3.79 6.38
C VAL A 56 -6.49 3.36 6.20
N TYR A 57 -7.42 4.28 5.92
CA TYR A 57 -8.86 3.99 5.88
C TYR A 57 -9.49 4.25 4.51
N LEU A 58 -9.35 5.47 3.96
CA LEU A 58 -10.23 5.89 2.86
C LEU A 58 -9.97 5.15 1.55
N HIS A 59 -8.71 4.80 1.25
CA HIS A 59 -8.39 4.01 0.06
C HIS A 59 -8.98 2.60 0.08
N ARG A 60 -9.39 2.09 1.25
CA ARG A 60 -10.06 0.79 1.34
C ARG A 60 -11.46 0.86 0.75
N PHE A 61 -12.18 1.98 0.93
CA PHE A 61 -13.52 2.18 0.38
C PHE A 61 -13.48 2.36 -1.14
N ARG A 62 -14.32 1.59 -1.85
CA ARG A 62 -14.38 1.59 -3.32
C ARG A 62 -15.12 2.81 -3.87
N HIS A 63 -16.21 3.20 -3.23
CA HIS A 63 -17.05 4.32 -3.68
C HIS A 63 -16.65 5.64 -3.06
N SER A 64 -16.78 6.71 -3.84
CA SER A 64 -16.54 8.07 -3.35
C SER A 64 -17.54 8.44 -2.26
N SER A 65 -18.82 8.06 -2.38
CA SER A 65 -19.86 8.31 -1.36
C SER A 65 -19.45 7.77 0.02
N ASP A 66 -18.97 6.52 0.08
CA ASP A 66 -18.53 5.86 1.30
C ASP A 66 -17.32 6.59 1.93
N ARG A 67 -16.40 7.08 1.09
CA ARG A 67 -15.26 7.89 1.56
C ARG A 67 -15.70 9.20 2.20
N HIS A 68 -16.72 9.85 1.64
CA HIS A 68 -17.27 11.08 2.22
C HIS A 68 -17.97 10.82 3.56
N LEU A 69 -18.68 9.70 3.70
CA LEU A 69 -19.30 9.31 4.98
C LEU A 69 -18.23 9.04 6.04
N ALA A 70 -17.22 8.23 5.71
CA ALA A 70 -16.08 7.98 6.60
C ALA A 70 -15.35 9.28 6.99
N LEU A 71 -15.20 10.23 6.06
CA LEU A 71 -14.64 11.54 6.32
C LEU A 71 -15.51 12.36 7.30
N THR A 72 -16.83 12.34 7.16
CA THR A 72 -17.74 13.03 8.08
C THR A 72 -17.62 12.48 9.50
N MET A 73 -17.51 11.15 9.64
CA MET A 73 -17.26 10.52 10.93
C MET A 73 -15.89 10.90 11.51
N PHE A 74 -14.86 11.00 10.67
CA PHE A 74 -13.55 11.47 11.08
C PHE A 74 -13.59 12.91 11.58
N LYS A 75 -14.28 13.80 10.86
CA LYS A 75 -14.48 15.21 11.26
C LYS A 75 -15.09 15.31 12.64
N HIS A 76 -16.11 14.50 12.94
CA HIS A 76 -16.73 14.46 14.26
C HIS A 76 -15.77 13.95 15.35
N ALA A 77 -14.97 12.92 15.06
CA ALA A 77 -14.07 12.31 16.04
C ALA A 77 -12.80 13.15 16.34
N PHE A 78 -12.29 13.92 15.38
CA PHE A 78 -11.04 14.69 15.51
C PHE A 78 -11.24 16.21 15.50
N ASN A 79 -12.48 16.68 15.29
CA ASN A 79 -12.82 18.09 15.10
C ASN A 79 -11.92 18.79 14.05
N HIS A 80 -11.56 18.06 12.99
CA HIS A 80 -10.61 18.51 11.97
C HIS A 80 -11.13 18.20 10.57
N SER A 81 -11.11 19.20 9.69
CA SER A 81 -11.48 19.05 8.28
C SER A 81 -10.31 18.53 7.47
N PHE A 82 -10.54 17.50 6.66
CA PHE A 82 -9.58 16.98 5.70
C PHE A 82 -10.14 17.06 4.27
N ASP A 83 -9.29 17.39 3.31
CA ASP A 83 -9.63 17.50 1.89
C ASP A 83 -9.21 16.24 1.13
N LEU A 84 -10.19 15.55 0.55
CA LEU A 84 -10.00 14.33 -0.25
C LEU A 84 -9.31 14.59 -1.59
N SER A 85 -9.33 15.82 -2.09
CA SER A 85 -8.81 16.17 -3.41
C SER A 85 -7.30 16.44 -3.42
N ARG A 86 -6.67 16.44 -2.25
CA ARG A 86 -5.23 16.71 -2.10
C ARG A 86 -4.40 15.59 -2.74
N ASN A 87 -3.68 15.92 -3.81
CA ASN A 87 -2.64 15.06 -4.35
C ASN A 87 -1.35 15.26 -3.56
N PRO A 88 -0.64 14.18 -3.18
CA PRO A 88 0.62 14.31 -2.47
C PRO A 88 1.69 14.92 -3.38
N THR A 89 2.56 15.74 -2.78
CA THR A 89 3.75 16.27 -3.45
C THR A 89 4.76 15.13 -3.63
N TRP A 90 5.50 15.13 -4.73
CA TRP A 90 6.52 14.11 -4.96
C TRP A 90 7.86 14.77 -5.28
N THR A 91 8.94 14.18 -4.77
CA THR A 91 10.30 14.57 -5.11
C THR A 91 11.14 13.34 -5.39
N LEU A 92 11.95 13.40 -6.46
CA LEU A 92 12.82 12.31 -6.86
C LEU A 92 14.25 12.83 -6.96
N SER A 93 15.11 12.32 -6.09
CA SER A 93 16.55 12.57 -6.07
C SER A 93 17.29 11.32 -6.59
N ALA A 94 18.59 11.45 -6.86
CA ALA A 94 19.46 10.31 -7.15
C ALA A 94 19.52 9.31 -5.98
N SER A 95 19.47 9.80 -4.73
CA SER A 95 19.65 8.99 -3.51
C SER A 95 18.36 8.69 -2.75
N GLN A 96 17.31 9.49 -2.96
CA GLN A 96 16.08 9.40 -2.17
C GLN A 96 14.85 9.65 -3.04
N VAL A 97 13.75 9.00 -2.70
CA VAL A 97 12.42 9.28 -3.26
C VAL A 97 11.48 9.64 -2.13
N SER A 98 10.65 10.67 -2.34
CA SER A 98 9.51 10.96 -1.46
C SER A 98 8.24 11.21 -2.26
N ILE A 99 7.13 10.68 -1.76
CA ILE A 99 5.77 10.89 -2.28
C ILE A 99 4.89 11.13 -1.07
N GLY A 100 4.55 12.38 -0.80
CA GLY A 100 3.83 12.82 0.39
C GLY A 100 4.50 12.30 1.65
N TYR A 101 3.82 11.42 2.39
CA TYR A 101 4.31 10.81 3.63
C TYR A 101 5.25 9.62 3.40
N PHE A 102 5.29 9.06 2.21
CA PHE A 102 6.23 8.00 1.87
C PHE A 102 7.62 8.58 1.56
N SER A 103 8.65 8.00 2.18
CA SER A 103 10.05 8.35 1.92
C SER A 103 10.91 7.09 1.98
N SER A 104 11.77 6.90 0.98
CA SER A 104 12.70 5.78 0.92
C SER A 104 14.02 6.20 0.28
N LYS A 105 15.11 5.58 0.73
CA LYS A 105 16.38 5.61 -0.02
C LYS A 105 16.21 4.83 -1.32
N ARG A 106 16.93 5.26 -2.35
CA ARG A 106 17.01 4.53 -3.61
C ARG A 106 18.19 3.56 -3.53
N GLU A 107 17.94 2.30 -3.85
CA GLU A 107 19.03 1.31 -3.94
C GLU A 107 19.76 1.48 -5.28
N ASN A 108 21.05 1.18 -5.34
CA ASN A 108 21.84 1.32 -6.58
C ASN A 108 21.61 0.16 -7.58
N CYS A 109 20.54 -0.61 -7.42
CA CYS A 109 20.19 -1.71 -8.30
C CYS A 109 19.48 -1.19 -9.56
N SER A 110 20.17 -0.37 -10.36
CA SER A 110 19.63 0.15 -11.61
C SER A 110 19.69 -0.92 -12.70
N ARG A 111 18.55 -1.53 -13.03
CA ARG A 111 18.34 -2.11 -14.37
C ARG A 111 18.03 -0.97 -15.34
N GLN A 112 18.57 -1.04 -16.56
CA GLN A 112 18.31 -0.11 -17.67
C GLN A 112 16.89 -0.24 -18.25
N VAL A 113 15.85 -0.27 -17.41
CA VAL A 113 14.47 -0.21 -17.86
C VAL A 113 14.04 1.25 -17.81
N ARG A 114 13.59 1.78 -18.95
CA ARG A 114 13.12 3.17 -19.04
C ARG A 114 12.07 3.41 -17.96
N PRO A 115 12.19 4.48 -17.15
CA PRO A 115 11.23 4.76 -16.10
C PRO A 115 9.84 4.94 -16.74
N LYS A 116 8.85 4.19 -16.25
CA LYS A 116 7.46 4.43 -16.62
C LYS A 116 7.06 5.84 -16.17
N ARG A 117 6.26 6.52 -16.98
CA ARG A 117 5.80 7.88 -16.68
C ARG A 117 4.99 7.86 -15.38
N LEU A 118 5.33 8.75 -14.46
CA LEU A 118 4.61 8.92 -13.21
C LEU A 118 3.31 9.70 -13.48
N LEU A 119 2.17 9.07 -13.20
CA LEU A 119 0.85 9.70 -13.38
C LEU A 119 0.41 10.39 -12.09
N LYS A 120 -0.05 11.64 -12.21
CA LYS A 120 -0.57 12.41 -11.06
C LYS A 120 -1.70 11.67 -10.34
N SER A 121 -2.58 11.02 -11.09
CA SER A 121 -3.70 10.23 -10.55
C SER A 121 -3.27 9.02 -9.72
N GLN A 122 -2.04 8.54 -9.90
CA GLN A 122 -1.50 7.39 -9.17
C GLN A 122 -0.69 7.80 -7.93
N LEU A 123 -0.41 9.09 -7.72
CA LEU A 123 0.46 9.56 -6.63
C LEU A 123 -0.10 9.20 -5.26
N SER A 124 -1.40 9.39 -5.04
CA SER A 124 -2.06 9.05 -3.77
C SER A 124 -2.02 7.54 -3.49
N ALA A 125 -2.19 6.70 -4.51
CA ALA A 125 -2.05 5.26 -4.37
C ALA A 125 -0.59 4.83 -4.16
N LEU A 126 0.37 5.48 -4.84
CA LEU A 126 1.81 5.23 -4.65
C LEU A 126 2.28 5.59 -3.25
N GLU A 127 1.78 6.71 -2.71
CA GLU A 127 2.00 7.08 -1.31
C GLU A 127 1.49 6.01 -0.37
N ALA A 128 0.23 5.57 -0.53
CA ALA A 128 -0.36 4.55 0.35
C ALA A 128 0.40 3.21 0.30
N VAL A 129 0.71 2.71 -0.90
CA VAL A 129 1.46 1.46 -1.08
C VAL A 129 2.91 1.62 -0.59
N GLY A 130 3.56 2.74 -0.89
CA GLY A 130 4.91 3.03 -0.41
C GLY A 130 4.99 3.13 1.11
N CYS A 131 4.02 3.79 1.74
CA CYS A 131 3.88 3.82 3.19
C CYS A 131 3.76 2.40 3.73
N ALA A 132 2.83 1.58 3.23
CA ALA A 132 2.67 0.22 3.72
C ALA A 132 3.94 -0.64 3.56
N VAL A 133 4.62 -0.56 2.42
CA VAL A 133 5.90 -1.26 2.17
C VAL A 133 7.00 -0.80 3.13
N SER A 134 7.12 0.51 3.40
CA SER A 134 8.11 1.04 4.35
C SER A 134 7.82 0.67 5.82
N HIS A 135 6.62 0.17 6.11
CA HIS A 135 6.21 -0.33 7.43
C HIS A 135 6.16 -1.87 7.46
N SER A 136 6.72 -2.55 6.45
CA SER A 136 6.69 -4.02 6.35
C SER A 136 5.28 -4.60 6.44
N SER A 137 4.28 -3.85 5.97
CA SER A 137 2.88 -4.26 5.97
C SER A 137 2.52 -4.91 4.63
N LEU A 138 1.84 -6.05 4.70
CA LEU A 138 1.30 -6.72 3.52
C LEU A 138 0.20 -5.86 2.91
N THR A 139 0.35 -5.54 1.62
CA THR A 139 -0.55 -4.63 0.91
C THR A 139 -1.25 -5.35 -0.22
N ILE A 140 -2.57 -5.20 -0.28
CA ILE A 140 -3.39 -5.72 -1.38
C ILE A 140 -3.85 -4.53 -2.22
N VAL A 141 -3.50 -4.53 -3.50
CA VAL A 141 -3.95 -3.51 -4.45
C VAL A 141 -5.14 -4.08 -5.23
N THR A 142 -6.31 -3.46 -5.09
CA THR A 142 -7.55 -3.91 -5.75
C THR A 142 -8.15 -2.80 -6.62
N GLY A 143 -9.07 -3.17 -7.50
CA GLY A 143 -9.68 -2.26 -8.48
C GLY A 143 -10.04 -2.96 -9.79
N VAL A 144 -10.65 -2.20 -10.70
CA VAL A 144 -11.13 -2.71 -11.98
C VAL A 144 -9.96 -3.07 -12.91
N ARG A 145 -10.18 -4.00 -13.84
CA ARG A 145 -9.22 -4.33 -14.91
C ARG A 145 -8.78 -3.05 -15.65
N ASN A 146 -7.54 -3.02 -16.12
CA ASN A 146 -6.94 -1.91 -16.86
C ASN A 146 -6.76 -0.57 -16.09
N THR A 147 -6.88 -0.57 -14.76
CA THR A 147 -6.59 0.63 -13.93
C THR A 147 -5.09 0.81 -13.60
N GLY A 148 -4.25 -0.11 -14.06
CA GLY A 148 -2.79 0.00 -13.92
C GLY A 148 -2.22 -0.45 -12.58
N GLN A 149 -2.88 -1.37 -11.87
CA GLN A 149 -2.43 -1.93 -10.58
C GLN A 149 -1.00 -2.50 -10.65
N THR A 150 -0.72 -3.37 -11.62
CA THR A 150 0.63 -3.91 -11.81
C THR A 150 1.62 -2.82 -12.19
N SER A 151 1.19 -1.84 -13.00
CA SER A 151 2.02 -0.68 -13.33
C SER A 151 2.32 0.20 -12.12
N LEU A 152 1.40 0.32 -11.15
CA LEU A 152 1.62 1.04 -9.89
C LEU A 152 2.79 0.43 -9.10
N VAL A 153 2.73 -0.88 -8.87
CA VAL A 153 3.76 -1.62 -8.11
C VAL A 153 5.11 -1.58 -8.85
N ARG A 154 5.11 -1.83 -10.17
CA ARG A 154 6.31 -1.70 -10.99
C ARG A 154 6.89 -0.29 -10.91
N THR A 155 6.07 0.76 -11.02
CA THR A 155 6.54 2.14 -10.93
C THR A 155 7.15 2.43 -9.56
N LEU A 156 6.52 1.99 -8.46
CA LEU A 156 7.06 2.14 -7.11
C LEU A 156 8.45 1.49 -6.95
N ALA A 157 8.62 0.30 -7.53
CA ALA A 157 9.90 -0.39 -7.54
C ALA A 157 10.97 0.34 -8.36
N HIS A 158 10.59 0.88 -9.53
CA HIS A 158 11.53 1.63 -10.37
C HIS A 158 12.00 2.94 -9.68
N ILE A 159 11.09 3.68 -9.05
CA ILE A 159 11.47 4.93 -8.36
C ILE A 159 12.30 4.67 -7.11
N THR A 160 12.05 3.56 -6.40
CA THR A 160 12.88 3.11 -5.26
C THR A 160 14.14 2.37 -5.69
N ALA A 161 14.29 2.10 -6.99
CA ALA A 161 15.38 1.35 -7.60
C ALA A 161 15.56 -0.06 -6.97
N ARG A 162 14.43 -0.71 -6.71
CA ARG A 162 14.33 -2.08 -6.19
C ARG A 162 13.86 -3.05 -7.27
N THR A 163 14.23 -4.31 -7.11
CA THR A 163 13.72 -5.38 -7.97
C THR A 163 12.36 -5.85 -7.49
N VAL A 164 11.46 -6.12 -8.42
CA VAL A 164 10.18 -6.78 -8.16
C VAL A 164 10.18 -8.09 -8.91
N GLN A 165 9.90 -9.16 -8.16
CA GLN A 165 9.60 -10.47 -8.72
C GLN A 165 8.08 -10.63 -8.74
N GLU A 166 7.56 -11.00 -9.90
CA GLU A 166 6.13 -11.20 -10.09
C GLU A 166 5.87 -12.69 -10.24
N VAL A 167 4.98 -13.21 -9.40
CA VAL A 167 4.51 -14.59 -9.47
C VAL A 167 3.04 -14.54 -9.85
N HIS A 168 2.69 -15.20 -10.93
CA HIS A 168 1.32 -15.32 -11.38
C HIS A 168 0.65 -16.50 -10.66
N VAL A 169 -0.30 -16.18 -9.78
CA VAL A 169 -1.10 -17.20 -9.08
C VAL A 169 -2.39 -17.44 -9.87
N SER A 170 -2.65 -18.71 -10.18
CA SER A 170 -3.85 -19.19 -10.86
C SER A 170 -4.56 -20.23 -9.98
N SER A 171 -5.75 -20.69 -10.38
CA SER A 171 -6.49 -21.73 -9.64
C SER A 171 -5.78 -23.09 -9.60
N THR A 172 -4.78 -23.30 -10.45
CA THR A 172 -3.95 -24.51 -10.48
C THR A 172 -2.63 -24.33 -9.75
N THR A 173 -2.39 -23.17 -9.14
CA THR A 173 -1.14 -22.90 -8.40
C THR A 173 -1.25 -23.50 -7.01
N ASP A 174 -0.41 -24.48 -6.71
CA ASP A 174 -0.38 -25.18 -5.43
C ASP A 174 0.68 -24.60 -4.49
N ALA A 175 0.61 -24.98 -3.20
CA ALA A 175 1.59 -24.54 -2.20
C ALA A 175 3.03 -24.96 -2.55
N THR A 176 3.20 -26.07 -3.26
CA THR A 176 4.49 -26.57 -3.76
C THR A 176 5.13 -25.62 -4.78
N ASP A 177 4.34 -24.88 -5.55
CA ASP A 177 4.86 -23.91 -6.53
C ASP A 177 5.49 -22.69 -5.85
N LEU A 178 5.00 -22.35 -4.64
CA LEU A 178 5.49 -21.21 -3.86
C LEU A 178 6.62 -21.60 -2.90
N LEU A 179 6.49 -22.75 -2.23
CA LEU A 179 7.47 -23.24 -1.26
C LEU A 179 8.65 -23.97 -1.91
N GLY A 180 8.47 -24.43 -3.15
CA GLY A 180 9.38 -25.34 -3.84
C GLY A 180 8.97 -26.80 -3.61
N GLY A 181 9.18 -27.61 -4.64
CA GLY A 181 9.06 -29.07 -4.55
C GLY A 181 10.34 -29.70 -3.99
N PHE A 182 10.22 -30.90 -3.44
CA PHE A 182 11.38 -31.73 -3.17
C PHE A 182 11.82 -32.41 -4.47
N GLU A 183 12.99 -32.07 -4.99
CA GLU A 183 13.63 -32.79 -6.09
C GLU A 183 14.64 -33.78 -5.50
N GLN A 184 14.41 -35.08 -5.71
CA GLN A 184 15.40 -36.09 -5.34
C GLN A 184 16.63 -35.91 -6.23
N VAL A 185 17.76 -35.59 -5.61
CA VAL A 185 18.99 -35.21 -6.32
C VAL A 185 19.56 -36.42 -7.08
N ASP A 186 19.41 -36.43 -8.40
CA ASP A 186 20.26 -37.23 -9.28
C ASP A 186 21.57 -36.48 -9.53
N PHE A 187 22.71 -37.11 -9.20
CA PHE A 187 24.04 -36.50 -9.28
C PHE A 187 24.42 -36.00 -10.69
N GLN A 188 23.71 -36.44 -11.74
CA GLN A 188 23.92 -36.01 -13.12
C GLN A 188 23.27 -34.67 -13.49
N ASN A 189 22.30 -34.17 -12.71
CA ASN A 189 21.54 -32.95 -13.02
C ASN A 189 21.96 -31.72 -12.19
N ARG A 190 23.19 -31.71 -11.68
CA ARG A 190 23.74 -30.50 -11.04
C ARG A 190 23.87 -29.38 -12.10
N LEU A 191 22.94 -28.41 -12.06
CA LEU A 191 23.17 -26.94 -11.98
C LEU A 191 22.18 -26.12 -12.80
N PRO A 192 21.60 -25.06 -12.17
CA PRO A 192 22.03 -23.71 -12.54
C PRO A 192 22.41 -22.78 -11.37
N TRP A 193 22.11 -23.14 -10.11
CA TRP A 193 22.16 -22.16 -9.00
C TRP A 193 23.54 -21.95 -8.36
N MET A 194 24.55 -22.80 -8.63
CA MET A 194 25.91 -22.62 -8.06
C MET A 194 26.81 -21.66 -8.86
N CYS A 195 26.30 -20.97 -9.88
CA CYS A 195 27.08 -19.97 -10.64
C CYS A 195 26.91 -18.52 -10.15
N LEU A 196 26.33 -18.29 -8.97
CA LEU A 196 26.10 -16.95 -8.39
C LEU A 196 26.77 -16.74 -7.02
N ALA A 197 27.95 -17.32 -6.80
CA ALA A 197 28.81 -16.99 -5.67
C ALA A 197 30.13 -16.36 -6.15
#